data_AF-A0A5M3Q5A2-F1
#
_entry.id   AF-A0A5M3Q5A2-F1
#
_cell.length_a   1.000
_cell.length_b   1.000
_cell.length_c   1.000
_cell.angle_alpha   90.00
_cell.angle_beta   90.00
_cell.angle_gamma   90.00
#
_symmetry.space_group_name_H-M   'P 1'
#
loop_
_entity.id
_entity.type
_entity.pdbx_description
1 polymer ?
#
loop_
_entity_poly.entity_id
_entity_poly.type
_entity_poly.pdbx_seq_one_letter_code
_entity_poly.pdbx_strand_id
1 'polypeptide(L)' 'MLDDLSSIWYTKDAEDRITYTKSGREVYGPLFEAIGINIDEITTPAEHEEAVAATVREKLKTRRNR' A
#
# COMPACT_ATOMS: atom_id res chain seq x y z
N MET A 1 -2.22 -6.00 22.61
CA MET A 1 -1.25 -6.13 21.50
C MET A 1 -2.05 -6.45 20.25
N LEU A 2 -2.47 -5.40 19.54
CA LEU A 2 -2.93 -5.50 18.16
C LEU A 2 -1.69 -5.42 17.23
N ASP A 3 -0.58 -6.02 17.67
CA ASP A 3 0.59 -6.22 16.85
C ASP A 3 0.34 -7.47 16.00
N ASP A 4 0.28 -7.42 14.68
CA ASP A 4 0.10 -6.29 13.79
C ASP A 4 -0.24 -7.02 12.48
N LEU A 5 -1.50 -7.13 12.08
CA LEU A 5 -1.83 -7.77 10.79
C LEU A 5 -1.15 -7.04 9.62
N SER A 6 -0.68 -5.80 9.85
CA SER A 6 0.16 -5.08 8.90
C SER A 6 1.53 -5.74 8.65
N SER A 7 2.04 -6.55 9.59
CA SER A 7 3.30 -7.31 9.43
C SER A 7 3.28 -8.31 8.26
N ILE A 8 2.08 -8.73 7.82
CA ILE A 8 1.90 -9.53 6.61
C ILE A 8 2.27 -8.71 5.37
N TRP A 9 1.98 -7.42 5.39
CA TRP A 9 2.12 -6.51 4.25
C TRP A 9 3.47 -5.79 4.25
N TYR A 10 3.94 -5.33 5.41
CA TYR A 10 5.21 -4.64 5.56
C TYR A 10 5.77 -4.78 6.97
N THR A 11 7.09 -4.67 7.11
CA THR A 11 7.77 -4.57 8.42
C THR A 11 8.17 -3.13 8.70
N LYS A 12 8.13 -2.70 9.96
CA LYS A 12 8.63 -1.40 10.41
C LYS A 12 10.03 -1.51 11.01
N ASP A 13 10.90 -0.56 10.71
CA ASP A 13 12.17 -0.42 11.42
C ASP A 13 12.05 0.50 12.65
N ALA A 14 13.18 0.77 13.33
CA ALA A 14 13.21 1.60 14.53
C ALA A 14 12.94 3.10 14.25
N GLU A 15 12.95 3.52 12.99
CA GLU A 15 12.60 4.88 12.54
C GLU A 15 11.17 4.95 11.98
N ASP A 16 10.33 3.94 12.25
CA ASP A 16 8.97 3.80 11.70
C ASP A 16 8.89 3.72 10.17
N ARG A 17 10.00 3.41 9.49
CA ARG A 17 9.99 3.20 8.03
C ARG A 17 9.48 1.81 7.70
N ILE A 18 8.65 1.71 6.67
CA ILE A 18 8.11 0.44 6.20
C ILE A 18 8.97 -0.15 5.09
N THR A 19 9.10 -1.47 5.12
CA THR A 19 9.59 -2.28 4.00
C THR A 19 8.55 -3.34 3.68
N TYR A 20 8.03 -3.35 2.46
CA TYR A 20 7.05 -4.35 2.06
C TYR A 20 7.62 -5.76 2.10
N THR A 21 6.85 -6.68 2.66
CA THR A 21 7.12 -8.11 2.53
C THR A 21 6.91 -8.55 1.08
N LYS A 22 7.33 -9.78 0.76
CA LYS A 22 7.01 -10.39 -0.54
C LYS A 22 5.50 -10.38 -0.82
N SER A 23 4.68 -10.78 0.14
CA SER A 23 3.21 -10.81 -0.01
C SER A 23 2.62 -9.42 -0.16
N GLY A 24 3.14 -8.43 0.57
CA GLY A 24 2.77 -7.02 0.39
C GLY A 24 3.05 -6.52 -1.02
N ARG A 25 4.24 -6.82 -1.56
CA ARG A 25 4.59 -6.45 -2.94
C ARG A 25 3.71 -7.13 -3.97
N GLU A 26 3.44 -8.43 -3.82
CA GLU A 26 2.60 -9.19 -4.76
C GLU A 26 1.16 -8.67 -4.81
N VAL A 27 0.61 -8.22 -3.67
CA VAL A 27 -0.76 -7.69 -3.60
C VAL A 27 -0.82 -6.22 -4.01
N TYR A 28 -0.01 -5.37 -3.41
CA TYR A 28 -0.11 -3.92 -3.59
C TYR A 28 0.65 -3.40 -4.81
N GLY A 29 1.72 -4.06 -5.23
CA GLY A 29 2.56 -3.63 -6.36
C GLY A 29 1.73 -3.35 -7.62
N PRO A 30 0.99 -4.34 -8.16
CA PRO A 30 0.15 -4.13 -9.35
C PRO A 30 -0.98 -3.12 -9.13
N LEU A 31 -1.48 -2.99 -7.89
CA LEU A 31 -2.57 -2.08 -7.55
C LEU A 31 -2.11 -0.61 -7.54
N PHE A 32 -0.91 -0.35 -7.04
CA PHE A 32 -0.28 0.96 -7.01
C PHE A 32 0.25 1.35 -8.39
N GLU A 33 0.88 0.41 -9.10
CA GLU A 33 1.36 0.63 -10.47
C GLU A 33 0.21 1.01 -11.41
N ALA A 34 -0.97 0.39 -11.27
CA ALA A 34 -2.16 0.70 -12.07
C ALA A 34 -2.64 2.16 -11.95
N ILE A 35 -2.21 2.88 -10.92
CA ILE A 35 -2.51 4.30 -10.70
C ILE A 35 -1.25 5.19 -10.73
N GLY A 36 -0.10 4.64 -11.15
CA GLY A 36 1.15 5.37 -11.31
C GLY A 36 1.95 5.59 -10.01
N ILE A 37 1.68 4.82 -8.95
CA ILE A 37 2.44 4.89 -7.70
C ILE A 37 3.49 3.77 -7.69
N ASN A 38 4.75 4.13 -7.46
CA ASN A 38 5.83 3.16 -7.27
C ASN A 38 5.85 2.67 -5.81
N ILE A 39 5.66 1.36 -5.61
CA ILE A 39 5.64 0.75 -4.27
C ILE A 39 6.98 0.92 -3.52
N ASP A 40 8.09 1.03 -4.25
CA ASP A 40 9.42 1.24 -3.66
C ASP A 40 9.65 2.65 -3.11
N GLU A 41 8.79 3.61 -3.48
CA GLU A 41 8.83 4.99 -2.97
C GLU A 41 8.00 5.17 -1.69
N ILE A 42 7.21 4.16 -1.30
CA ILE A 42 6.39 4.19 -0.09
C ILE A 42 7.24 3.69 1.08
N THR A 43 7.60 4.61 1.98
CA THR A 43 8.54 4.33 3.07
C THR A 43 7.92 4.52 4.44
N THR A 44 6.69 5.02 4.56
CA THR A 44 6.00 5.21 5.84
C THR A 44 4.60 4.59 5.83
N PRO A 45 4.02 4.30 7.02
CA PRO A 45 2.65 3.80 7.11
C PRO A 45 1.61 4.80 6.57
N ALA A 46 1.85 6.10 6.76
CA ALA A 46 0.98 7.16 6.25
C ALA A 46 0.94 7.17 4.72
N GLU A 47 2.10 7.06 4.05
CA GLU A 47 2.17 6.96 2.59
C GLU A 47 1.48 5.69 2.08
N HIS A 48 1.60 4.57 2.82
CA HIS A 48 0.88 3.34 2.49
C HIS A 48 -0.64 3.55 2.54
N GLU A 49 -1.17 4.14 3.61
CA GLU A 49 -2.59 4.42 3.76
C GLU A 49 -3.11 5.35 2.66
N GLU A 50 -2.32 6.37 2.30
CA GLU A 50 -2.65 7.28 1.20
C GLU A 50 -2.69 6.56 -0.15
N ALA A 51 -1.69 5.72 -0.45
CA ALA A 51 -1.65 4.94 -1.67
C ALA A 51 -2.85 3.98 -1.78
N VAL A 52 -3.20 3.29 -0.69
CA VAL A 52 -4.39 2.43 -0.64
C VAL A 52 -5.67 3.24 -0.87
N ALA A 53 -5.82 4.39 -0.21
CA ALA A 53 -6.98 5.25 -0.40
C ALA A 53 -7.08 5.77 -1.84
N ALA A 54 -5.96 6.14 -2.47
CA ALA A 54 -5.90 6.55 -3.86
C ALA A 54 -6.36 5.42 -4.81
N THR A 55 -5.86 4.19 -4.61
CA THR A 55 -6.28 3.01 -5.40
C THR A 55 -7.78 2.74 -5.26
N VAL A 56 -8.32 2.82 -4.03
CA VAL A 56 -9.76 2.60 -3.79
C VAL A 56 -10.59 3.67 -4.49
N ARG A 57 -10.20 4.95 -4.36
CA ARG A 57 -10.87 6.06 -5.05
C ARG A 57 -10.89 5.86 -6.56
N GLU A 58 -9.78 5.43 -7.15
CA GLU A 58 -9.69 5.23 -8.59
C GLU A 58 -10.56 4.06 -9.06
N LYS A 59 -10.55 2.92 -8.34
CA LYS A 59 -11.45 1.79 -8.65
C LYS A 59 -12.93 2.18 -8.55
N LEU A 60 -13.29 3.04 -7.59
CA LEU A 60 -14.67 3.52 -7.45
C LEU A 60 -15.08 4.45 -8.60
N LYS A 61 -14.19 5.32 -9.09
CA LYS A 61 -14.46 6.15 -10.29
C LYS A 61 -14.69 5.28 -11.52
N THR A 62 -13.81 4.31 -11.78
CA THR A 62 -13.91 3.43 -12.96
C THR A 62 -15.18 2.57 -12.94
N ARG A 63 -15.67 2.17 -11.76
CA ARG A 63 -16.94 1.44 -11.61
C ARG A 63 -18.18 2.29 -11.83
N ARG A 64 -18.12 3.60 -11.60
CA ARG A 64 -19.26 4.51 -11.75
C ARG A 64 -19.47 5.00 -13.19
N ASN A 65 -18.44 4.88 -14.04
CA ASN A 65 -18.49 5.24 -15.46
C ASN A 65 -18.78 4.05 -16.39
N ARG A 66 -19.19 2.90 -15.84
CA ARG A 66 -19.44 1.66 -16.57
C ARG A 66 -20.86 1.18 -16.32
#